data_AF-A0A6I3CP34-F1
#
_entry.id   AF-A0A6I3CP34-F1
#
_cell.length_a   1.000
_cell.length_b   1.000
_cell.length_c   1.000
_cell.angle_alpha   90.00
_cell.angle_beta   90.00
_cell.angle_gamma   90.00
#
_symmetry.space_group_name_H-M   'P 1'
#
loop_
_entity.id
_entity.type
_entity.pdbx_description
1 polymer ?
#
loop_
_entity_poly.entity_id
_entity_poly.type
_entity_poly.pdbx_seq_one_letter_code
_entity_poly.pdbx_strand_id
1 'polypeptide(L)' 'MMRTTPFHPRLAELSQTQMWGNWSGYLSAVRYDLSSKHEYFGVRNAAGFFDTSPLYKYWIRGRDAE' A
#
# COMPACT_ATOMS: atom_id res chain seq x y z
N MET A 1 -15.55 11.65 1.12
CA MET A 1 -15.25 10.32 0.52
C MET A 1 -13.76 10.05 0.71
N MET A 2 -13.35 8.81 1.02
CA MET A 2 -11.92 8.47 1.13
C MET A 2 -11.24 8.58 -0.24
N ARG A 3 -9.96 8.98 -0.25
CA ARG A 3 -9.17 9.06 -1.49
C ARG A 3 -8.69 7.68 -1.92
N THR A 4 -8.30 7.54 -3.18
CA THR A 4 -7.65 6.34 -3.71
C THR A 4 -6.22 6.66 -4.12
N THR A 5 -5.33 5.67 -4.03
CA THR A 5 -3.95 5.80 -4.50
C THR A 5 -3.89 5.67 -6.04
N PRO A 6 -2.78 6.08 -6.68
CA PRO A 6 -2.59 5.86 -8.12
C PRO A 6 -2.64 4.38 -8.54
N PHE A 7 -2.30 3.45 -7.64
CA PHE A 7 -2.32 2.01 -7.91
C PHE A 7 -3.68 1.36 -7.64
N HIS A 8 -4.61 2.06 -7.00
CA HIS A 8 -5.90 1.51 -6.59
C HIS A 8 -6.68 0.81 -7.73
N PRO A 9 -6.80 1.36 -8.96
CA PRO A 9 -7.55 0.69 -10.02
C PRO A 9 -7.04 -0.73 -10.32
N ARG A 10 -5.71 -0.89 -10.39
CA ARG A 10 -5.10 -2.20 -10.70
C ARG A 10 -5.11 -3.14 -9.49
N LEU A 11 -4.85 -2.61 -8.30
CA LEU A 11 -4.78 -3.41 -7.08
C LEU A 11 -6.16 -3.87 -6.60
N ALA A 12 -7.21 -3.10 -6.85
CA ALA A 12 -8.59 -3.47 -6.54
C ALA A 12 -9.05 -4.70 -7.33
N GLU A 13 -8.67 -4.82 -8.61
CA GLU A 13 -8.95 -6.01 -9.42
C GLU A 13 -8.26 -7.28 -8.88
N LEU A 14 -7.09 -7.12 -8.25
CA LEU A 14 -6.28 -8.23 -7.75
C LEU A 14 -6.62 -8.62 -6.30
N SER A 15 -7.39 -7.80 -5.58
CA SER A 15 -7.76 -8.08 -4.20
C SER A 15 -8.89 -9.11 -4.15
N GLN A 16 -8.58 -10.33 -3.70
CA GLN A 16 -9.60 -11.36 -3.50
C GLN A 16 -10.51 -11.04 -2.32
N THR A 17 -9.99 -10.31 -1.32
CA THR A 17 -10.72 -10.06 -0.08
C THR A 17 -11.65 -8.85 -0.15
N GLN A 18 -11.35 -7.89 -1.03
CA GLN A 18 -12.02 -6.58 -1.09
C GLN A 18 -12.10 -5.86 0.27
N MET A 19 -11.17 -6.15 1.19
CA MET A 19 -11.12 -5.50 2.49
C MET A 19 -10.28 -4.22 2.43
N TRP A 20 -10.93 -3.10 2.67
CA TRP A 20 -10.35 -1.77 2.59
C TRP A 20 -10.37 -1.10 3.97
N GLY A 21 -9.22 -0.59 4.38
CA GLY A 21 -9.05 0.23 5.58
C GLY A 21 -8.69 1.67 5.23
N ASN A 22 -8.87 2.57 6.19
CA ASN A 22 -8.38 3.94 6.09
C ASN A 22 -6.91 3.98 6.53
N TRP A 23 -6.03 4.42 5.64
CA TRP A 23 -4.66 4.78 5.97
C TRP A 23 -4.33 6.16 5.41
N SER A 24 -4.05 7.12 6.29
CA SER A 24 -3.74 8.51 5.90
C SER A 24 -4.82 9.18 5.02
N GLY A 25 -6.09 8.79 5.18
CA GLY A 25 -7.21 9.29 4.36
C GLY A 25 -7.38 8.59 3.00
N TYR A 26 -6.61 7.54 2.72
CA TYR A 26 -6.72 6.71 1.52
C TYR A 26 -7.34 5.35 1.82
N LEU A 27 -8.07 4.81 0.84
CA LEU A 27 -8.49 3.40 0.81
C LEU A 27 -7.26 2.53 0.54
N SER A 28 -6.85 1.76 1.56
CA SER A 28 -5.71 0.84 1.49
C SER A 28 -6.16 -0.58 1.76
N ALA A 29 -5.65 -1.54 0.98
CA ALA A 29 -5.98 -2.95 1.16
C ALA A 29 -5.44 -3.45 2.50
N VAL A 30 -6.27 -4.15 3.27
CA VAL A 30 -5.84 -4.81 4.51
C VAL A 30 -5.05 -6.08 4.20
N ARG A 31 -5.44 -6.80 3.14
CA ARG A 31 -4.77 -7.96 2.54
C ARG A 31 -5.39 -8.24 1.17
N TYR A 32 -4.63 -8.83 0.27
CA TYR A 32 -5.05 -9.20 -1.07
C TYR A 32 -5.51 -10.66 -1.16
N ASP A 33 -4.87 -11.56 -0.42
CA ASP A 33 -5.18 -12.98 -0.34
C ASP A 33 -6.05 -13.31 0.90
N LEU A 34 -6.82 -14.39 0.82
CA LEU A 34 -7.59 -14.91 1.94
C LEU A 34 -6.67 -15.44 3.06
N SER A 35 -5.49 -15.96 2.70
CA SER A 35 -4.47 -16.46 3.62
C SER A 35 -3.36 -15.44 3.84
N SER A 36 -3.32 -14.85 5.04
CA SER A 36 -2.25 -13.90 5.41
C SER A 36 -0.85 -14.52 5.38
N LYS A 37 -0.75 -15.86 5.48
CA LYS A 37 0.53 -16.58 5.36
C LYS A 37 1.09 -16.53 3.94
N HIS A 38 0.23 -16.53 2.92
CA HIS A 38 0.68 -16.53 1.54
C HIS A 38 1.43 -15.23 1.22
N GLU A 39 0.84 -14.07 1.54
CA GLU A 39 1.51 -12.77 1.37
C GLU A 39 2.79 -12.67 2.22
N TYR A 40 2.73 -13.11 3.49
CA TYR A 40 3.88 -13.08 4.40
C TYR A 40 5.08 -13.88 3.85
N PHE A 41 4.85 -15.13 3.43
CA PHE A 41 5.92 -15.98 2.89
C PHE A 41 6.30 -15.61 1.45
N GLY A 42 5.39 -15.05 0.66
CA GLY A 42 5.70 -14.52 -0.67
C GLY A 42 6.77 -13.43 -0.60
N VAL A 43 6.65 -12.51 0.37
CA VAL A 43 7.67 -11.47 0.59
C VAL A 43 8.98 -12.03 1.14
N ARG A 44 8.92 -13.05 2.01
CA ARG A 44 10.10 -13.63 2.67
C ARG A 44 10.91 -14.56 1.77
N ASN A 45 10.24 -15.32 0.91
CA ASN A 45 10.85 -16.38 0.11
C ASN A 45 10.94 -16.01 -1.38
N ALA A 46 10.30 -14.91 -1.79
CA ALA A 46 10.29 -14.43 -3.16
C ALA A 46 10.29 -12.88 -3.18
N ALA A 47 9.31 -12.27 -3.84
CA ALA A 47 9.15 -10.82 -3.93
C ALA A 47 7.72 -10.41 -3.62
N GLY A 48 7.54 -9.18 -3.12
CA GLY A 48 6.24 -8.59 -2.86
C GLY A 48 6.17 -7.15 -3.33
N PHE A 49 4.97 -6.71 -3.69
CA PHE A 49 4.66 -5.33 -4.04
C PHE A 49 3.86 -4.67 -2.92
N PHE A 50 4.29 -3.48 -2.49
CA PHE A 50 3.61 -2.70 -1.45
C PHE A 50 3.29 -1.31 -2.00
N ASP A 51 2.00 -0.96 -2.04
CA ASP A 51 1.60 0.42 -2.32
C ASP A 51 1.78 1.28 -1.07
N THR A 52 2.84 2.07 -1.06
CA THR A 52 3.16 3.02 0.03
C THR A 52 2.91 4.48 -0.37
N SER A 53 2.16 4.71 -1.45
CA SER A 53 1.82 6.05 -1.94
C SER A 53 1.11 6.96 -0.92
N PRO A 54 0.35 6.44 0.07
CA PRO A 54 -0.22 7.27 1.14
C PRO A 54 0.81 7.93 2.07
N LEU A 55 2.06 7.46 2.08
CA LEU A 55 3.13 8.06 2.88
C LEU A 55 3.54 9.42 2.30
N TYR A 56 3.71 10.40 3.18
CA TYR A 56 4.31 11.68 2.82
C TYR A 56 5.74 11.48 2.31
N LYS A 57 6.04 12.11 1.18
CA LYS A 57 7.39 12.17 0.61
C LYS A 57 7.88 13.60 0.75
N TYR A 58 8.94 13.78 1.52
CA TYR A 58 9.53 15.09 1.77
C TYR A 58 10.82 15.23 0.97
N TRP A 59 11.07 16.46 0.53
CA TRP A 59 12.32 16.82 -0.11
C TRP A 59 12.90 18.03 0.60
N ILE A 60 13.84 17.77 1.50
CA ILE A 60 14.47 18.79 2.33
C ILE A 60 15.76 19.22 1.63
N ARG A 61 15.94 20.53 1.42
CA ARG A 61 17.06 21.12 0.67
C ARG A 61 17.40 22.50 1.19
N GLY A 62 18.68 22.88 1.09
CA GLY A 62 19.17 24.20 1.47
C GLY A 62 20.53 24.12 2.15
N ARG A 63 21.17 25.28 2.36
CA ARG A 63 22.50 25.38 2.98
C ARG A 63 22.57 24.74 4.36
N ASP A 64 21.47 24.80 5.11
CA ASP A 64 21.40 24.45 6.53
C ASP A 64 20.26 23.43 6.81
N ALA A 65 19.94 22.58 5.84
CA ALA A 65 18.96 21.51 6.02
C ALA A 65 19.57 20.34 6.82
N GLU A 66 19.00 20.05 8.00
CA GLU A 66 19.26 18.85 8.82
C GLU A 66 18.11 17.84 8.76
#